data_AF-A0A1W0WXN3-F1
#
_entry.id   AF-A0A1W0WXN3-F1
#
_cell.length_a   1.000
_cell.length_b   1.000
_cell.length_c   1.000
_cell.angle_alpha   90.00
_cell.angle_beta   90.00
_cell.angle_gamma   90.00
#
_symmetry.space_group_name_H-M   'P 1'
#
loop_
_entity.id
_entity.type
_entity.pdbx_description
1 polymer ?
#
loop_
_entity_poly.entity_id
_entity_poly.type
_entity_poly.pdbx_seq_one_letter_code
_entity_poly.pdbx_strand_id
1 'polypeptide(L)'
;MIHYTIQGLFAYINVFLLACSDEITRQQAEFLDVYQQELGSGEIIAHQAQVSILFKPGVAIASKKISSEVYLEKVKLWLEYNEELKNTFDQVQKTFSWKLLFDTATLCLGLFMQLAYISTWLLKPTTDLSTVGIVVNLIRHIVYLVTYLLCGWIVLYRPLSLYKMHHNRSDVMGKILAERRRSSCEEPSNEEILLSMMVMKKTDDGGLVYKAGTILPLGPKVVCTISAAVFAFGWFVIQRSLDFKAKL
;
A
#
# COMPACT_ATOMS: atom_id res chain seq x y z
N MET A 1 -22.20 -2.65 -18.44
CA MET A 1 -21.87 -3.95 -17.80
C MET A 1 -20.38 -4.28 -17.85
N ILE A 2 -19.75 -4.37 -19.02
CA ILE A 2 -18.34 -4.78 -19.18
C ILE A 2 -17.37 -4.00 -18.27
N HIS A 3 -17.51 -2.67 -18.18
CA HIS A 3 -16.67 -1.84 -17.30
C HIS A 3 -16.76 -2.24 -15.82
N TYR A 4 -17.97 -2.47 -15.30
CA TYR A 4 -18.20 -2.87 -13.92
C TYR A 4 -17.68 -4.28 -13.62
N THR A 5 -17.82 -5.21 -14.57
CA THR A 5 -17.26 -6.57 -14.45
C THR A 5 -15.74 -6.55 -14.40
N ILE A 6 -15.09 -5.78 -15.28
CA ILE A 6 -13.62 -5.61 -15.31
C ILE A 6 -13.12 -4.96 -14.01
N GLN A 7 -13.85 -3.97 -13.48
CA GLN A 7 -13.52 -3.33 -12.21
C GLN A 7 -13.69 -4.26 -11.01
N GLY A 8 -14.73 -5.11 -11.02
CA GLY A 8 -14.93 -6.16 -10.03
C GLY A 8 -13.81 -7.21 -10.05
N LEU A 9 -13.36 -7.63 -11.24
CA LEU A 9 -12.24 -8.56 -11.40
C LEU A 9 -10.92 -7.96 -10.91
N PHE A 10 -10.63 -6.71 -11.32
CA PHE A 10 -9.45 -5.97 -10.82
C PHE A 10 -9.47 -5.86 -9.30
N ALA A 11 -10.63 -5.53 -8.72
CA ALA A 11 -10.80 -5.46 -7.29
C ALA A 11 -10.54 -6.82 -6.61
N TYR A 12 -11.14 -7.90 -7.12
CA TYR A 12 -10.97 -9.24 -6.57
C TYR A 12 -9.49 -9.66 -6.56
N ILE A 13 -8.79 -9.49 -7.69
CA ILE A 13 -7.37 -9.87 -7.79
C ILE A 13 -6.49 -9.04 -6.86
N ASN A 14 -6.76 -7.75 -6.70
CA ASN A 14 -6.04 -6.92 -5.72
C ASN A 14 -6.28 -7.37 -4.28
N VAL A 15 -7.50 -7.79 -3.93
CA VAL A 15 -7.78 -8.32 -2.58
C VAL A 15 -6.98 -9.60 -2.35
N PHE A 16 -6.93 -10.47 -3.34
CA PHE A 16 -6.13 -11.69 -3.28
C PHE A 16 -4.63 -11.39 -3.09
N LEU A 17 -4.07 -10.48 -3.91
CA LEU A 17 -2.67 -10.05 -3.77
C LEU A 17 -2.37 -9.42 -2.41
N LEU A 18 -3.29 -8.61 -1.88
CA LEU A 18 -3.18 -8.03 -0.54
C LEU A 18 -3.17 -9.13 0.54
N ALA A 19 -4.11 -10.07 0.48
CA ALA A 19 -4.19 -11.18 1.44
C ALA A 19 -2.92 -12.06 1.42
N CYS A 20 -2.42 -12.41 0.24
CA CYS A 20 -1.17 -13.15 0.09
C CYS A 20 0.03 -12.37 0.64
N SER A 21 0.10 -11.06 0.37
CA SER A 21 1.17 -10.22 0.91
C SER A 21 1.09 -10.10 2.44
N ASP A 22 -0.11 -10.10 3.02
CA ASP A 22 -0.32 -10.01 4.47
C ASP A 22 0.18 -11.26 5.16
N GLU A 23 -0.22 -12.41 4.62
CA GLU A 23 0.16 -13.71 5.16
C GLU A 23 1.68 -13.93 5.12
N ILE A 24 2.35 -13.55 4.03
CA ILE A 24 3.82 -13.60 3.95
C ILE A 24 4.46 -12.69 5.00
N THR A 25 3.92 -11.47 5.18
CA THR A 25 4.42 -10.52 6.17
C THR A 25 4.23 -11.03 7.60
N ARG A 26 3.09 -11.66 7.89
CA ARG A 26 2.79 -12.30 9.17
C ARG A 26 3.78 -13.43 9.46
N GLN A 27 4.03 -14.32 8.49
CA GLN A 27 5.00 -15.41 8.65
C GLN A 27 6.42 -14.91 8.88
N GLN A 28 6.82 -13.82 8.23
CA GLN A 28 8.12 -13.18 8.45
C GLN A 28 8.21 -12.55 9.84
N ALA A 29 7.16 -11.87 10.30
CA ALA A 29 7.10 -11.28 11.64
C ALA A 29 7.14 -12.36 12.73
N GLU A 30 6.36 -13.44 12.59
CA GLU A 30 6.39 -14.58 13.50
C GLU A 30 7.76 -15.25 13.56
N PHE A 31 8.43 -15.38 12.41
CA PHE A 31 9.80 -15.90 12.38
C PHE A 31 10.78 -14.97 13.10
N LEU A 32 10.66 -13.65 12.89
CA LEU A 32 11.50 -12.66 13.56
C LEU A 32 11.32 -12.69 15.08
N ASP A 33 10.08 -12.82 15.57
CA ASP A 33 9.77 -12.90 16.99
C ASP A 33 10.39 -14.17 17.62
N VAL A 34 10.27 -15.32 16.95
CA VAL A 34 10.91 -16.57 17.40
C VAL A 34 12.43 -16.42 17.42
N TYR A 35 13.00 -15.81 16.38
CA TYR A 35 14.44 -15.55 16.27
C TYR A 35 14.95 -14.67 17.43
N GLN A 36 14.21 -13.60 17.75
CA GLN A 36 14.53 -12.68 18.84
C GLN A 36 14.36 -13.31 20.23
N GLN A 37 13.33 -14.14 20.43
CA GLN A 37 13.14 -14.87 21.69
C GLN A 37 14.27 -15.87 21.95
N GLU A 38 14.74 -16.56 20.92
CA GLU A 38 15.89 -17.47 21.05
C GLU A 38 17.19 -16.73 21.42
N LEU A 39 17.41 -15.54 20.86
CA LEU A 39 18.55 -14.66 21.20
C LEU A 39 18.45 -14.08 22.61
N GLY A 40 17.27 -13.59 23.00
CA GLY A 40 17.02 -13.04 24.34
C GLY A 40 17.08 -14.09 25.46
N SER A 41 16.79 -15.36 25.15
CA SER A 41 16.94 -16.47 26.09
C SER A 41 18.41 -16.81 26.45
N GLY A 42 19.37 -16.28 25.68
CA GLY A 42 20.81 -16.40 25.96
C GLY A 42 21.35 -15.36 26.96
N GLU A 43 20.67 -14.23 27.17
CA GLU A 43 21.14 -13.15 28.05
C GLU A 43 20.33 -12.97 29.35
N ILE A 44 19.20 -13.66 29.53
CA ILE A 44 18.30 -13.45 30.70
C ILE A 44 18.31 -14.65 31.69
N ILE A 45 19.46 -15.33 31.87
CA ILE A 45 19.66 -16.23 33.03
C ILE A 45 20.86 -15.80 33.90
N ALA A 46 21.18 -14.51 33.93
CA ALA A 46 22.11 -13.96 34.93
C ALA A 46 21.44 -13.04 35.97
N HIS A 47 20.22 -12.52 35.71
CA HIS A 47 19.60 -11.55 36.62
C HIS A 47 18.07 -11.61 36.67
N GLN A 48 17.48 -12.77 36.99
CA GLN A 48 16.18 -12.76 37.68
C GLN A 48 15.87 -14.12 38.32
N ALA A 49 16.52 -14.37 39.46
CA ALA A 49 15.88 -15.15 40.50
C ALA A 49 14.70 -14.33 41.05
N GLN A 50 13.57 -15.01 41.29
CA GLN A 50 12.30 -14.50 41.85
C GLN A 50 11.47 -13.70 40.82
N VAL A 51 10.33 -14.17 40.34
CA VAL A 51 9.12 -14.51 41.11
C VAL A 51 8.20 -15.45 40.30
N SER A 52 7.76 -16.54 40.95
CA SER A 52 6.54 -17.34 40.69
C SER A 52 6.39 -17.99 39.30
N ILE A 53 6.76 -19.26 39.09
CA ILE A 53 6.04 -20.47 39.51
C ILE A 53 4.51 -20.29 39.48
N LEU A 54 3.88 -20.61 38.35
CA LEU A 54 2.77 -21.58 38.28
C LEU A 54 2.37 -21.81 36.80
N PHE A 55 2.81 -22.91 36.19
CA PHE A 55 1.97 -23.88 35.47
C PHE A 55 2.84 -24.88 34.67
N LYS A 56 2.88 -26.11 35.23
CA LYS A 56 3.24 -27.43 34.69
C LYS A 56 4.70 -27.73 34.24
N PRO A 57 5.27 -28.85 34.74
CA PRO A 57 6.60 -29.32 34.39
C PRO A 57 6.54 -30.27 33.19
N GLY A 58 7.59 -30.27 32.37
CA GLY A 58 7.89 -31.42 31.50
C GLY A 58 7.82 -31.18 30.00
N VAL A 59 8.43 -30.11 29.49
CA VAL A 59 9.19 -30.18 28.24
C VAL A 59 10.45 -29.35 28.48
N ALA A 60 11.61 -30.01 28.53
CA ALA A 60 12.87 -29.29 28.43
C ALA A 60 12.86 -28.57 27.08
N ILE A 61 12.64 -27.26 27.09
CA ILE A 61 12.90 -26.41 25.92
C ILE A 61 14.42 -26.35 25.83
N ALA A 62 15.00 -27.39 25.22
CA ALA A 62 16.34 -27.29 24.71
C ALA A 62 16.34 -26.09 23.77
N SER A 63 17.04 -25.03 24.18
CA SER A 63 17.43 -23.89 23.36
C SER A 63 18.07 -24.44 22.09
N LYS A 64 17.26 -24.61 21.05
CA LYS A 64 17.71 -25.13 19.78
C LYS A 64 17.88 -23.93 18.87
N LYS A 65 19.00 -23.21 19.07
CA LYS A 65 19.48 -22.13 18.21
C LYS A 65 19.10 -22.48 16.76
N ILE A 66 18.24 -21.67 16.12
CA ILE A 66 17.83 -21.89 14.73
C ILE A 66 19.07 -22.20 13.90
N SER A 67 19.11 -23.43 13.35
CA SER A 67 20.27 -23.88 12.58
C SER A 67 20.38 -23.05 11.30
N SER A 68 21.62 -22.85 10.84
CA SER A 68 21.90 -22.13 9.59
C SER A 68 21.15 -22.75 8.40
N GLU A 69 20.91 -24.06 8.41
CA GLU A 69 20.12 -24.78 7.41
C GLU A 69 18.64 -24.38 7.41
N VAL A 70 17.99 -24.32 8.58
CA VAL A 70 16.58 -23.93 8.70
C VAL A 70 16.39 -22.47 8.30
N TYR A 71 17.34 -21.60 8.65
CA TYR A 71 17.35 -20.21 8.20
C TYR A 71 17.46 -20.11 6.67
N LEU A 72 18.43 -20.80 6.06
CA LEU A 72 18.62 -20.80 4.61
C LEU A 72 17.39 -21.34 3.86
N GLU A 73 16.77 -22.40 4.36
CA GLU A 73 15.55 -22.95 3.78
C GLU A 73 14.39 -21.94 3.81
N LYS A 74 14.20 -21.23 4.92
CA LYS A 74 13.17 -20.17 5.03
C LYS A 74 13.44 -19.01 4.10
N VAL A 75 14.70 -18.57 3.97
CA VAL A 75 15.09 -17.48 3.07
C VAL A 75 14.88 -17.87 1.60
N LYS A 76 15.19 -19.12 1.22
CA LYS A 76 14.91 -19.66 -0.14
C LYS A 76 13.41 -19.65 -0.42
N LEU A 77 12.61 -20.15 0.51
CA LEU A 77 11.15 -20.21 0.38
C LEU A 77 10.52 -18.81 0.25
N TRP A 78 10.99 -17.83 1.01
CA TRP A 78 10.53 -16.44 0.85
C TRP A 78 10.97 -15.79 -0.45
N LEU A 79 12.14 -16.15 -0.98
CA LEU A 79 12.59 -15.71 -2.30
C LEU A 79 11.63 -16.23 -3.39
N GLU A 80 11.25 -17.50 -3.33
CA GLU A 80 10.30 -18.12 -4.26
C GLU A 80 8.93 -17.43 -4.19
N TYR A 81 8.38 -17.24 -2.99
CA TYR A 81 7.11 -16.53 -2.83
C TYR A 81 7.15 -15.08 -3.31
N ASN A 82 8.28 -14.39 -3.12
CA ASN A 82 8.46 -13.03 -3.63
C ASN A 82 8.46 -13.00 -5.16
N GLU A 83 9.07 -13.99 -5.80
CA GLU A 83 9.13 -14.11 -7.25
C GLU A 83 7.76 -14.45 -7.84
N GLU A 84 7.03 -15.38 -7.24
CA GLU A 84 5.66 -15.70 -7.63
C GLU A 84 4.73 -14.50 -7.50
N LEU A 85 4.76 -13.81 -6.36
CA LEU A 85 3.93 -12.62 -6.13
C LEU A 85 4.25 -11.52 -7.14
N LYS A 86 5.54 -11.31 -7.45
CA LYS A 86 5.97 -10.33 -8.45
C LYS A 86 5.48 -10.71 -9.85
N ASN A 87 5.58 -11.98 -10.22
CA ASN A 87 5.09 -12.47 -11.51
C ASN A 87 3.58 -12.28 -11.66
N THR A 88 2.80 -12.60 -10.61
CA THR A 88 1.34 -12.34 -10.61
C THR A 88 1.06 -10.84 -10.68
N PHE A 89 1.78 -10.02 -9.92
CA PHE A 89 1.63 -8.57 -9.96
C PHE A 89 1.92 -8.00 -11.36
N ASP A 90 3.01 -8.43 -12.01
CA ASP A 90 3.38 -7.97 -13.34
C ASP A 90 2.33 -8.36 -14.39
N GLN A 91 1.72 -9.54 -14.28
CA GLN A 91 0.59 -9.94 -15.13
C GLN A 91 -0.64 -9.05 -14.92
N VAL A 92 -0.97 -8.74 -13.67
CA VAL A 92 -2.09 -7.84 -13.34
C VAL A 92 -1.80 -6.42 -13.82
N GLN A 93 -0.59 -5.91 -13.61
CA GLN A 93 -0.17 -4.62 -14.11
C GLN A 93 -0.26 -4.57 -15.64
N LYS A 94 0.23 -5.57 -16.36
CA LYS A 94 0.14 -5.62 -17.82
C LYS A 94 -1.31 -5.58 -18.30
N THR A 95 -2.19 -6.34 -17.65
CA THR A 95 -3.61 -6.44 -18.03
C THR A 95 -4.40 -5.16 -17.73
N PHE A 96 -4.15 -4.51 -16.59
CA PHE A 96 -4.97 -3.40 -16.10
C PHE A 96 -4.32 -2.02 -16.19
N SER A 97 -3.03 -1.91 -16.56
CA SER A 97 -2.30 -0.64 -16.62
C SER A 97 -3.03 0.45 -17.41
N TRP A 98 -3.48 0.14 -18.63
CA TRP A 98 -4.22 1.09 -19.46
C TRP A 98 -5.58 1.46 -18.88
N LYS A 99 -6.30 0.48 -18.33
CA LYS A 99 -7.58 0.72 -17.65
C LYS A 99 -7.42 1.68 -16.48
N LEU A 100 -6.38 1.48 -15.68
CA LEU A 100 -6.03 2.33 -14.54
C LEU A 100 -5.73 3.78 -14.98
N LEU A 101 -5.06 3.95 -16.13
CA LEU A 101 -4.81 5.27 -16.71
C LEU A 101 -6.12 5.95 -17.12
N PHE A 102 -6.99 5.23 -17.85
CA PHE A 102 -8.29 5.75 -18.27
C PHE A 102 -9.20 6.07 -17.09
N ASP A 103 -9.20 5.25 -16.04
CA ASP A 103 -9.98 5.49 -14.82
C ASP A 103 -9.48 6.75 -14.10
N THR A 104 -8.16 6.86 -13.92
CA THR A 104 -7.56 8.03 -13.28
C THR A 104 -7.83 9.31 -14.09
N ALA A 105 -7.69 9.25 -15.42
CA ALA A 105 -7.97 10.39 -16.30
C ALA A 105 -9.46 10.79 -16.27
N THR A 106 -10.36 9.81 -16.29
CA THR A 106 -11.82 10.04 -16.23
C THR A 106 -12.23 10.64 -14.89
N LEU A 107 -11.62 10.19 -13.79
CA LEU A 107 -11.85 10.75 -12.45
C LEU A 107 -11.37 12.19 -12.36
N CYS A 108 -10.16 12.49 -12.84
CA CYS A 108 -9.63 13.85 -12.88
C CYS A 108 -10.53 14.77 -13.72
N LEU A 109 -10.93 14.33 -14.91
CA LEU A 109 -11.82 15.09 -15.79
C LEU A 109 -13.19 15.32 -15.13
N GLY A 110 -13.77 14.29 -14.50
CA GLY A 110 -15.03 14.39 -13.77
C GLY A 110 -14.96 15.40 -12.64
N LEU A 111 -13.89 15.37 -11.83
CA LEU A 111 -13.66 16.34 -10.74
C LEU A 111 -13.53 17.76 -11.27
N PHE A 112 -12.76 17.98 -12.35
CA PHE A 112 -12.62 19.30 -12.95
C PHE A 112 -13.95 19.83 -13.51
N MET A 113 -14.75 18.97 -14.14
CA MET A 113 -16.08 19.34 -14.63
C MET A 113 -17.03 19.74 -13.50
N GLN A 114 -17.04 19.00 -12.38
CA GLN A 114 -17.88 19.36 -11.23
C GLN A 114 -17.42 20.68 -10.58
N LEU A 115 -16.10 20.88 -10.45
CA LEU A 115 -15.54 22.14 -9.92
C LEU A 115 -15.88 23.33 -10.82
N ALA A 116 -15.79 23.17 -12.16
CA ALA A 116 -16.20 24.20 -13.11
C ALA A 116 -17.71 24.52 -13.02
N TYR A 117 -18.56 23.51 -12.78
CA TYR A 117 -19.99 23.70 -12.60
C TYR A 117 -20.32 24.47 -11.32
N ILE A 118 -19.70 24.11 -10.19
CA ILE A 118 -19.84 24.82 -8.91
C ILE A 118 -19.37 26.27 -9.06
N SER A 119 -18.28 26.49 -9.80
CA SER A 119 -17.79 27.82 -10.15
C SER A 119 -18.79 28.66 -10.93
N THR A 120 -19.36 28.07 -11.98
CA THR A 120 -20.39 28.73 -12.81
C THR A 120 -21.63 29.05 -11.98
N TRP A 121 -21.99 28.18 -11.02
CA TRP A 121 -23.08 28.44 -10.08
C TRP A 121 -22.79 29.64 -9.17
N LEU A 122 -21.56 29.75 -8.62
CA LEU A 122 -21.15 30.90 -7.79
C LEU A 122 -21.26 32.24 -8.53
N LEU A 123 -21.01 32.22 -9.84
CA LEU A 123 -21.02 33.38 -10.73
C LEU A 123 -22.42 33.81 -11.21
N LYS A 124 -23.43 32.92 -11.17
CA LYS A 124 -24.76 33.27 -11.67
C LYS A 124 -25.49 34.23 -10.71
N PRO A 125 -25.95 35.41 -11.18
CA PRO A 125 -26.88 36.22 -10.42
C PRO A 125 -28.19 35.43 -10.23
N THR A 126 -28.81 35.54 -9.06
CA THR A 126 -29.98 34.79 -8.60
C THR A 126 -31.28 35.20 -9.30
N THR A 127 -31.28 35.36 -10.63
CA THR A 127 -32.35 36.10 -11.30
C THR A 127 -33.48 35.29 -11.93
N ASP A 128 -33.40 33.97 -12.16
CA ASP A 128 -34.49 33.29 -12.93
C ASP A 128 -34.84 31.83 -12.56
N LEU A 129 -34.34 31.28 -11.45
CA LEU A 129 -34.81 29.98 -10.95
C LEU A 129 -35.34 30.13 -9.51
N SER A 130 -36.41 29.41 -9.19
CA SER A 130 -36.88 29.31 -7.81
C SER A 130 -35.71 28.90 -6.91
N THR A 131 -35.56 29.57 -5.76
CA THR A 131 -34.45 29.37 -4.82
C THR A 131 -34.23 27.88 -4.48
N VAL A 132 -35.32 27.10 -4.46
CA VAL A 132 -35.31 25.65 -4.26
C VAL A 132 -34.62 24.90 -5.41
N GLY A 133 -34.89 25.24 -6.67
CA GLY A 133 -34.26 24.60 -7.84
C GLY A 133 -32.75 24.84 -7.92
N ILE A 134 -32.32 26.05 -7.51
CA ILE A 134 -30.90 26.44 -7.44
C ILE A 134 -30.15 25.60 -6.40
N VAL A 135 -30.74 25.43 -5.21
CA VAL A 135 -30.15 24.66 -4.11
C VAL A 135 -30.10 23.16 -4.44
N VAL A 136 -31.18 22.60 -4.98
CA VAL A 136 -31.23 21.18 -5.37
C VAL A 136 -30.18 20.86 -6.44
N ASN A 137 -29.94 21.75 -7.39
CA ASN A 137 -28.91 21.54 -8.41
C ASN A 137 -27.50 21.64 -7.82
N LEU A 138 -27.24 22.57 -6.90
CA LEU A 138 -25.95 22.65 -6.19
C LEU A 138 -25.68 21.37 -5.38
N ILE A 139 -26.67 20.90 -4.60
CA ILE A 139 -26.56 19.66 -3.83
C ILE A 139 -26.20 18.49 -4.75
N ARG A 140 -26.84 18.39 -5.92
CA ARG A 140 -26.53 17.35 -6.91
C ARG A 140 -25.06 17.36 -7.34
N HIS A 141 -24.50 18.52 -7.64
CA HIS A 141 -23.09 18.64 -8.04
C HIS A 141 -22.12 18.37 -6.88
N ILE A 142 -22.48 18.75 -5.65
CA ILE A 142 -21.72 18.37 -4.44
C ILE A 142 -21.74 16.85 -4.27
N VAL A 143 -22.90 16.20 -4.39
CA VAL A 143 -23.03 14.75 -4.32
C VAL A 143 -22.20 14.06 -5.41
N TYR A 144 -22.20 14.57 -6.64
CA TYR A 144 -21.33 14.05 -7.69
C TYR A 144 -19.85 14.22 -7.37
N LEU A 145 -19.44 15.38 -6.85
CA LEU A 145 -18.06 15.62 -6.43
C LEU A 145 -17.62 14.63 -5.34
N VAL A 146 -18.44 14.43 -4.32
CA VAL A 146 -18.19 13.41 -3.28
C VAL A 146 -18.11 12.01 -3.89
N THR A 147 -19.01 11.69 -4.82
CA THR A 147 -19.01 10.38 -5.51
C THR A 147 -17.73 10.17 -6.31
N TYR A 148 -17.25 11.18 -7.06
CA TYR A 148 -15.99 11.09 -7.80
C TYR A 148 -14.78 10.96 -6.88
N LEU A 149 -14.76 11.67 -5.73
CA LEU A 149 -13.70 11.52 -4.74
C LEU A 149 -13.69 10.12 -4.12
N LEU A 150 -14.85 9.56 -3.79
CA LEU A 150 -14.98 8.18 -3.28
C LEU A 150 -14.54 7.15 -4.33
N CYS A 151 -14.96 7.33 -5.59
CA CYS A 151 -14.51 6.46 -6.69
C CYS A 151 -12.99 6.55 -6.88
N GLY A 152 -12.41 7.75 -6.82
CA GLY A 152 -10.97 7.95 -6.88
C GLY A 152 -10.24 7.29 -5.73
N TRP A 153 -10.78 7.39 -4.51
CA TRP A 153 -10.27 6.67 -3.36
C TRP A 153 -10.26 5.15 -3.59
N ILE A 154 -11.35 4.56 -4.07
CA ILE A 154 -11.43 3.11 -4.30
C ILE A 154 -10.42 2.63 -5.35
N VAL A 155 -10.23 3.40 -6.43
CA VAL A 155 -9.28 3.08 -7.51
C VAL A 155 -7.84 3.20 -7.04
N LEU A 156 -7.52 4.21 -6.23
CA LEU A 156 -6.15 4.51 -5.78
C LEU A 156 -5.75 3.80 -4.48
N TYR A 157 -6.70 3.48 -3.60
CA TYR A 157 -6.46 2.87 -2.29
C TYR A 157 -5.75 1.51 -2.40
N ARG A 158 -6.20 0.66 -3.33
CA ARG A 158 -5.65 -0.70 -3.49
C ARG A 158 -4.19 -0.67 -3.96
N PRO A 159 -3.82 0.11 -5.00
CA PRO A 159 -2.41 0.35 -5.34
C PRO A 159 -1.59 0.88 -4.16
N LEU A 160 -2.13 1.83 -3.40
CA LEU A 160 -1.43 2.45 -2.27
C LEU A 160 -1.20 1.46 -1.12
N SER A 161 -2.20 0.63 -0.83
CA SER A 161 -2.14 -0.42 0.20
C SER A 161 -1.12 -1.47 -0.18
N LEU A 162 -1.11 -1.91 -1.44
CA LEU A 162 -0.15 -2.90 -1.93
C LEU A 162 1.29 -2.37 -1.84
N TYR A 163 1.50 -1.10 -2.21
CA TYR A 163 2.78 -0.43 -2.05
C TYR A 163 3.24 -0.39 -0.59
N LYS A 164 2.35 0.00 0.33
CA LYS A 164 2.66 0.08 1.76
C LYS A 164 3.01 -1.30 2.34
N MET A 165 2.26 -2.34 1.96
CA MET A 165 2.53 -3.70 2.42
C MET A 165 3.86 -4.23 1.89
N HIS A 166 4.16 -3.98 0.62
CA HIS A 166 5.46 -4.35 0.06
C HIS A 166 6.61 -3.69 0.82
N HIS A 167 6.46 -2.40 1.16
CA HIS A 167 7.47 -1.67 1.91
C HIS A 167 7.65 -2.22 3.34
N ASN A 168 6.55 -2.48 4.04
CA ASN A 168 6.57 -3.10 5.37
C ASN A 168 7.25 -4.47 5.33
N ARG A 169 6.94 -5.29 4.33
CA ARG A 169 7.55 -6.60 4.14
C ARG A 169 9.06 -6.51 3.90
N SER A 170 9.50 -5.54 3.08
CA SER A 170 10.93 -5.29 2.87
C SER A 170 11.64 -4.92 4.16
N ASP A 171 11.00 -4.09 4.99
CA ASP A 171 11.54 -3.71 6.30
C ASP A 171 11.66 -4.90 7.27
N VAL A 172 10.64 -5.76 7.34
CA VAL A 172 10.69 -6.98 8.17
C VAL A 172 11.79 -7.93 7.70
N MET A 173 11.89 -8.17 6.37
CA MET A 173 12.96 -8.98 5.80
C MET A 173 14.34 -8.38 6.09
N GLY A 174 14.49 -7.06 5.96
CA GLY A 174 15.71 -6.33 6.30
C GLY A 174 16.11 -6.54 7.77
N LYS A 175 15.13 -6.53 8.69
CA LYS A 175 15.35 -6.81 10.12
C LYS A 175 15.81 -8.24 10.37
N ILE A 176 15.17 -9.24 9.74
CA ILE A 176 15.58 -10.65 9.86
C ILE A 176 17.05 -10.84 9.42
N LEU A 177 17.41 -10.27 8.28
CA LEU A 177 18.78 -10.34 7.74
C LEU A 177 19.79 -9.61 8.64
N ALA A 178 19.41 -8.45 9.18
CA ALA A 178 20.24 -7.69 10.12
C ALA A 178 20.44 -8.46 11.45
N GLU A 179 19.38 -9.08 11.96
CA GLU A 179 19.42 -9.86 13.19
C GLU A 179 20.27 -11.11 13.04
N ARG A 180 20.17 -11.80 11.90
CA ARG A 180 21.04 -12.93 11.55
C ARG A 180 22.52 -12.54 11.53
N ARG A 181 22.85 -11.37 10.96
CA ARG A 181 24.24 -10.86 10.96
C ARG A 181 24.74 -10.53 12.35
N ARG A 182 23.86 -10.12 13.28
CA ARG A 182 24.22 -9.81 14.67
C ARG A 182 24.35 -11.06 15.54
N SER A 183 23.54 -12.08 15.28
CA SER A 183 23.45 -13.31 16.09
C SER A 183 24.48 -14.39 15.74
N SER A 184 25.08 -14.32 14.55
CA SER A 184 26.02 -15.34 14.09
C SER A 184 27.38 -15.18 14.77
N CYS A 185 27.68 -16.08 15.72
CA CYS A 185 29.05 -16.29 16.22
C CYS A 185 29.95 -17.02 15.20
N GLU A 186 29.37 -17.60 14.15
CA GLU A 186 30.09 -18.27 13.05
C GLU A 186 30.12 -17.35 11.83
N GLU A 187 31.22 -17.39 11.05
CA GLU A 187 31.28 -16.67 9.78
C GLU A 187 30.16 -17.16 8.85
N PRO A 188 29.32 -16.25 8.32
CA PRO A 188 28.24 -16.63 7.43
C PRO A 188 28.81 -17.27 6.16
N SER A 189 28.17 -18.35 5.69
CA SER A 189 28.62 -19.04 4.49
C SER A 189 28.47 -18.13 3.25
N ASN A 190 29.29 -18.36 2.22
CA ASN A 190 29.17 -17.63 0.95
C ASN A 190 27.76 -17.77 0.33
N GLU A 191 27.11 -18.91 0.54
CA GLU A 191 25.72 -19.14 0.11
C GLU A 191 24.74 -18.25 0.88
N GLU A 192 24.90 -18.13 2.20
CA GLU A 192 24.06 -17.28 3.06
C GLU A 192 24.19 -15.80 2.69
N ILE A 193 25.41 -15.33 2.43
CA ILE A 193 25.67 -13.95 2.00
C ILE A 193 25.02 -13.68 0.64
N LEU A 194 25.23 -14.58 -0.33
CA LEU A 194 24.69 -14.43 -1.69
C LEU A 194 23.15 -14.42 -1.68
N LEU A 195 22.54 -15.35 -0.95
CA LEU A 195 21.10 -15.47 -0.85
C LEU A 195 20.49 -14.25 -0.13
N SER A 196 21.10 -13.79 0.95
CA SER A 196 20.67 -12.60 1.68
C SER A 196 20.78 -11.32 0.83
N MET A 197 21.86 -11.18 0.06
CA MET A 197 22.00 -10.09 -0.92
C MET A 197 20.97 -10.20 -2.03
N MET A 198 20.69 -11.39 -2.55
CA MET A 198 19.70 -11.59 -3.61
C MET A 198 18.30 -11.27 -3.12
N VAL A 199 17.94 -11.66 -1.89
CA VAL A 199 16.66 -11.32 -1.26
C VAL A 199 16.55 -9.82 -1.08
N MET A 200 17.54 -9.15 -0.47
CA MET A 200 17.53 -7.68 -0.33
C MET A 200 17.37 -6.99 -1.67
N LYS A 201 18.18 -7.37 -2.66
CA LYS A 201 18.14 -6.77 -4.00
C LYS A 201 16.80 -6.98 -4.68
N LYS A 202 16.24 -8.20 -4.67
CA LYS A 202 14.92 -8.47 -5.29
C LYS A 202 13.78 -7.77 -4.55
N THR A 203 13.92 -7.54 -3.24
CA THR A 203 12.91 -6.86 -2.42
C THR A 203 13.00 -5.34 -2.58
N ASP A 204 14.19 -4.77 -2.81
CA ASP A 204 14.36 -3.33 -3.07
C ASP A 204 14.12 -2.93 -4.54
N ASP A 205 14.64 -3.70 -5.51
CA ASP A 205 14.49 -3.40 -6.96
C ASP A 205 13.05 -3.69 -7.45
N GLY A 206 12.27 -4.47 -6.69
CA GLY A 206 11.00 -5.05 -7.11
C GLY A 206 9.75 -4.27 -6.70
N GLY A 207 9.85 -3.00 -6.30
CA GLY A 207 8.74 -2.23 -5.75
C GLY A 207 7.41 -2.48 -6.47
N LEU A 208 6.43 -3.07 -5.76
CA LEU A 208 5.09 -3.38 -6.27
C LEU A 208 4.26 -2.09 -6.44
N VAL A 209 4.68 -1.26 -7.39
CA VAL A 209 4.08 0.03 -7.71
C VAL A 209 3.34 -0.11 -9.03
N TYR A 210 2.01 0.03 -9.00
CA TYR A 210 1.21 0.02 -10.22
C TYR A 210 1.63 1.15 -11.15
N LYS A 211 1.93 0.84 -12.40
CA LYS A 211 2.17 1.83 -13.45
C LYS A 211 0.93 2.00 -14.33
N ALA A 212 0.22 3.12 -14.18
CA ALA A 212 -0.89 3.47 -15.06
C ALA A 212 -0.36 3.78 -16.47
N GLY A 213 -0.81 3.00 -17.45
CA GLY A 213 -0.40 3.06 -18.86
C GLY A 213 1.12 3.07 -19.06
N THR A 214 1.86 2.34 -18.22
CA THR A 214 3.35 2.28 -18.16
C THR A 214 4.09 3.59 -17.93
N ILE A 215 3.39 4.73 -17.86
CA ILE A 215 3.96 6.08 -17.79
C ILE A 215 3.86 6.65 -16.37
N LEU A 216 2.78 6.35 -15.65
CA LEU A 216 2.49 6.99 -14.36
C LEU A 216 2.57 5.98 -13.19
N PRO A 217 3.64 5.98 -12.38
CA PRO A 217 3.72 5.14 -11.19
C PRO A 217 2.76 5.65 -10.10
N LEU A 218 1.72 4.90 -9.78
CA LEU A 218 0.75 5.20 -8.73
C LEU A 218 1.32 4.93 -7.33
N GLY A 219 2.38 5.63 -6.99
CA GLY A 219 2.91 5.69 -5.63
C GLY A 219 2.29 6.83 -4.80
N PRO A 220 2.60 6.90 -3.50
CA PRO A 220 2.09 7.95 -2.61
C PRO A 220 2.35 9.36 -3.12
N LYS A 221 3.54 9.59 -3.70
CA LYS A 221 3.92 10.89 -4.27
C LYS A 221 2.96 11.33 -5.37
N VAL A 222 2.66 10.45 -6.33
CA VAL A 222 1.78 10.79 -7.46
C VAL A 222 0.34 11.00 -7.00
N VAL A 223 -0.16 10.18 -6.07
CA VAL A 223 -1.49 10.36 -5.48
C VAL A 223 -1.61 11.71 -4.76
N CYS A 224 -0.57 12.09 -4.00
CA CYS A 224 -0.51 13.41 -3.36
C CYS A 224 -0.46 14.53 -4.39
N THR A 225 0.33 14.40 -5.46
CA THR A 225 0.41 15.41 -6.53
C THR A 225 -0.93 15.58 -7.25
N ILE A 226 -1.61 14.50 -7.60
CA ILE A 226 -2.94 14.56 -8.24
C ILE A 226 -3.94 15.24 -7.30
N SER A 227 -3.95 14.87 -6.02
CA SER A 227 -4.84 15.46 -5.03
C SER A 227 -4.58 16.95 -4.83
N ALA A 228 -3.30 17.34 -4.72
CA ALA A 228 -2.88 18.72 -4.61
C ALA A 228 -3.24 19.53 -5.85
N ALA A 229 -3.09 18.95 -7.05
CA ALA A 229 -3.47 19.60 -8.31
C ALA A 229 -4.99 19.84 -8.39
N VAL A 230 -5.81 18.83 -8.02
CA VAL A 230 -7.28 18.98 -7.97
C VAL A 230 -7.67 20.04 -6.95
N PHE A 231 -7.06 20.03 -5.76
CA PHE A 231 -7.35 21.01 -4.71
C PHE A 231 -6.93 22.43 -5.13
N ALA A 232 -5.71 22.60 -5.64
CA ALA A 232 -5.20 23.90 -6.10
C ALA A 232 -6.03 24.46 -7.25
N PHE A 233 -6.44 23.60 -8.20
CA PHE A 233 -7.34 24.01 -9.28
C PHE A 233 -8.71 24.41 -8.74
N GLY A 234 -9.31 23.58 -7.87
CA GLY A 234 -10.59 23.90 -7.23
C GLY A 234 -10.54 25.22 -6.46
N TRP A 235 -9.48 25.43 -5.69
CA TRP A 235 -9.24 26.68 -4.96
C TRP A 235 -9.11 27.87 -5.90
N PHE A 236 -8.27 27.77 -6.94
CA PHE A 236 -8.10 28.82 -7.94
C PHE A 236 -9.42 29.19 -8.61
N VAL A 237 -10.20 28.19 -9.00
CA VAL A 237 -11.49 28.37 -9.65
C VAL A 237 -12.51 29.05 -8.72
N ILE A 238 -12.61 28.62 -7.46
CA ILE A 238 -13.50 29.24 -6.48
C ILE A 238 -13.08 30.69 -6.18
N GLN A 239 -11.79 30.92 -5.94
CA GLN A 239 -11.25 32.24 -5.63
C GLN A 239 -11.52 33.22 -6.77
N ARG A 240 -11.25 32.83 -8.01
CA ARG A 240 -11.51 33.69 -9.18
C ARG A 240 -13.00 34.00 -9.35
N SER A 241 -13.87 33.05 -9.04
CA SER A 241 -15.31 33.27 -9.12
C SER A 241 -15.82 34.22 -8.05
N LEU A 242 -15.27 34.16 -6.83
CA LEU A 242 -15.57 35.12 -5.78
C LEU A 242 -15.03 36.53 -6.13
N ASP A 243 -13.80 36.62 -6.62
CA ASP A 243 -13.18 37.88 -7.04
C ASP A 243 -13.95 38.56 -8.18
N PHE A 244 -14.47 37.77 -9.13
CA PHE A 244 -15.28 38.29 -10.23
C PHE A 244 -16.65 38.77 -9.75
N LYS A 245 -17.28 38.03 -8.84
CA LYS A 245 -18.55 38.43 -8.22
C LYS A 245 -18.43 39.69 -7.37
N ALA A 246 -17.33 39.90 -6.67
CA ALA A 246 -17.09 41.10 -5.86
C ALA A 246 -16.89 42.37 -6.72
N LYS A 247 -16.66 42.22 -8.02
CA LYS A 247 -16.46 43.32 -8.99
C LYS A 247 -17.72 43.62 -9.82
N LEU A 248 -18.77 42.79 -9.70
CA LEU A 248 -20.09 42.95 -10.31
C LEU A 248 -21.03 43.65 -9.32
#